data_AF-A0A8H6HGK9-F1
#
_entry.id   AF-A0A8H6HGK9-F1
#
_cell.length_a   1.000
_cell.length_b   1.000
_cell.length_c   1.000
_cell.angle_alpha   90.00
_cell.angle_beta   90.00
_cell.angle_gamma   90.00
#
_symmetry.space_group_name_H-M   'P 1'
#
loop_
_entity.id
_entity.type
_entity.pdbx_description
1 polymer ?
#
loop_
_entity_poly.entity_id
_entity_poly.type
_entity_poly.pdbx_seq_one_letter_code
_entity_poly.pdbx_strand_id
1 'polypeptide(L)'
;MQDIPPVIIARVLGHGLRLAPSEEGRQVLAREILDCNTDWELLAGLGHVYVYGMIRPLLPYAVYNQKGPTPSISNFQSPGPALDDTAREASYLLERSDATPRELQQLTLIRDNCACVFTGDLDYDTLGQEAAEAVFALNLDQSLTLTHVAHIISQSLSSGIRGMSDTAQRKFAWASTAAVVLECFSGFSALAILGEANLQSPLNVMTASDAPHTLFDRLDLWLVPAKDERGAVIPDTYDVCHGASLSPQQLRMFHIKEQISFRTATADGTIIC
;
A
#
# COMPACT_ATOMS: atom_id res chain seq x y z
N MET A 1 21.72 -14.62 12.74
CA MET A 1 21.02 -13.44 13.30
C MET A 1 21.93 -12.26 13.06
N GLN A 2 21.50 -11.26 12.28
CA GLN A 2 22.30 -10.04 12.16
C GLN A 2 21.89 -9.13 13.30
N ASP A 3 22.72 -9.06 14.32
CA ASP A 3 22.53 -8.14 15.43
C ASP A 3 22.55 -6.71 14.86
N ILE A 4 21.45 -5.98 15.05
CA ILE A 4 21.39 -4.57 14.67
C ILE A 4 22.36 -3.83 15.59
N PRO A 5 23.32 -3.04 15.06
CA PRO A 5 24.26 -2.31 15.91
C PRO A 5 23.52 -1.39 16.90
N PRO A 6 23.94 -1.28 18.17
CA PRO A 6 23.24 -0.46 19.17
C PRO A 6 23.05 1.01 18.76
N VAL A 7 23.99 1.56 17.99
CA VAL A 7 23.88 2.92 17.43
C VAL A 7 22.71 3.06 16.45
N ILE A 8 22.39 2.02 15.68
CA ILE A 8 21.25 2.01 14.77
C ILE A 8 19.95 1.91 15.58
N ILE A 9 19.90 1.06 16.61
CA ILE A 9 18.76 0.96 17.53
C ILE A 9 18.46 2.33 18.16
N ALA A 10 19.46 2.98 18.74
CA ALA A 10 19.30 4.30 19.36
C ALA A 10 18.82 5.35 18.35
N ARG A 11 19.34 5.34 17.12
CA ARG A 11 18.88 6.21 16.03
C ARG A 11 17.43 5.95 15.66
N VAL A 12 17.04 4.69 15.47
CA VAL A 12 15.67 4.32 15.09
C VAL A 12 14.69 4.77 16.16
N LEU A 13 14.95 4.50 17.43
CA LEU A 13 14.08 4.91 18.53
C LEU A 13 14.03 6.44 18.67
N GLY A 14 15.18 7.12 18.61
CA GLY A 14 15.25 8.57 18.70
C GLY A 14 14.56 9.29 17.53
N HIS A 15 14.74 8.80 16.31
CA HIS A 15 14.02 9.30 15.14
C HIS A 15 12.54 8.98 15.21
N GLY A 16 12.16 7.80 15.72
CA GLY A 16 10.76 7.45 15.95
C GLY A 16 10.06 8.48 16.83
N LEU A 17 10.67 8.87 17.96
CA LEU A 17 10.10 9.91 18.83
C LEU A 17 9.96 11.27 18.13
N ARG A 18 10.94 11.64 17.29
CA ARG A 18 10.97 12.94 16.61
C ARG A 18 10.01 13.00 15.42
N LEU A 19 9.83 11.88 14.72
CA LEU A 19 9.14 11.79 13.43
C LEU A 19 7.79 11.06 13.50
N ALA A 20 7.35 10.65 14.70
CA ALA A 20 6.02 10.10 14.90
C ALA A 20 4.96 11.06 14.33
N PRO A 21 4.00 10.58 13.51
CA PRO A 21 3.04 11.43 12.83
C PRO A 21 1.93 11.94 13.76
N SER A 22 1.79 11.36 14.97
CA SER A 22 0.84 11.78 15.99
C SER A 22 1.49 11.89 17.37
N GLU A 23 0.86 12.66 18.27
CA GLU A 23 1.26 12.71 19.67
C GLU A 23 1.01 11.37 20.36
N GLU A 24 -0.11 10.72 20.05
CA GLU A 24 -0.49 9.42 20.59
C GLU A 24 0.57 8.37 20.29
N GLY A 25 1.02 8.27 19.03
CA GLY A 25 2.07 7.34 18.63
C GLY A 25 3.43 7.66 19.27
N ARG A 26 3.77 8.96 19.40
CA ARG A 26 4.96 9.39 20.14
C ARG A 26 4.91 8.96 21.61
N GLN A 27 3.77 9.13 22.27
CA GLN A 27 3.59 8.76 23.67
C GLN A 27 3.68 7.25 23.87
N VAL A 28 3.11 6.45 22.96
CA VAL A 28 3.24 4.99 22.98
C VAL A 28 4.71 4.59 22.90
N LEU A 29 5.45 5.08 21.91
CA LEU A 29 6.89 4.78 21.78
C LEU A 29 7.70 5.25 23.00
N ALA A 30 7.43 6.45 23.52
CA ALA A 30 8.10 6.96 24.71
C ALA A 30 7.86 6.07 25.94
N ARG A 31 6.62 5.61 26.13
CA ARG A 31 6.27 4.68 27.20
C ARG A 31 7.00 3.35 27.05
N GLU A 32 7.01 2.75 25.87
CA GLU A 32 7.71 1.49 25.63
C GLU A 32 9.23 1.60 25.91
N ILE A 33 9.85 2.74 25.54
CA ILE A 33 11.26 3.01 25.85
C ILE A 33 11.49 3.10 27.37
N LEU A 34 10.63 3.83 28.09
CA LEU A 34 10.73 3.98 29.54
C LEU A 34 10.48 2.65 30.27
N ASP A 35 9.53 1.86 29.79
CA ASP A 35 9.17 0.54 30.33
C ASP A 35 10.28 -0.51 30.13
N CYS A 36 11.23 -0.26 29.22
CA CYS A 36 12.45 -1.06 29.14
C CYS A 36 13.37 -0.82 30.35
N ASN A 37 13.19 0.26 31.11
CA ASN A 37 13.95 0.57 32.34
C ASN A 37 15.48 0.43 32.18
N THR A 38 16.02 0.97 31.08
CA THR A 38 17.46 0.89 30.72
C THR A 38 18.01 -0.52 30.47
N ASP A 39 17.15 -1.53 30.38
CA ASP A 39 17.53 -2.88 29.96
C ASP A 39 17.91 -2.86 28.46
N TRP A 40 19.19 -3.13 28.18
CA TRP A 40 19.74 -3.10 26.84
C TRP A 40 19.17 -4.19 25.93
N GLU A 41 18.80 -5.35 26.48
CA GLU A 41 18.19 -6.44 25.73
C GLU A 41 16.78 -6.05 25.29
N LEU A 42 16.00 -5.43 26.18
CA LEU A 42 14.66 -4.94 25.86
C LEU A 42 14.70 -3.75 24.88
N LEU A 43 15.63 -2.81 25.04
CA LEU A 43 15.81 -1.71 24.10
C LEU A 43 16.22 -2.20 22.70
N ALA A 44 17.11 -3.20 22.64
CA ALA A 44 17.47 -3.86 21.38
C ALA A 44 16.26 -4.56 20.75
N GLY A 45 15.46 -5.26 21.56
CA GLY A 45 14.20 -5.87 21.14
C GLY A 45 13.21 -4.85 20.57
N LEU A 46 13.00 -3.73 21.27
CA LEU A 46 12.12 -2.66 20.81
C LEU A 46 12.62 -2.06 19.49
N GLY A 47 13.91 -1.75 19.38
CA GLY A 47 14.45 -1.25 18.12
C GLY A 47 14.36 -2.28 17.00
N HIS A 48 14.48 -3.58 17.30
CA HIS A 48 14.24 -4.65 16.34
C HIS A 48 12.79 -4.68 15.87
N VAL A 49 11.82 -4.52 16.77
CA VAL A 49 10.40 -4.38 16.43
C VAL A 49 10.18 -3.22 15.44
N TYR A 50 10.73 -2.03 15.68
CA TYR A 50 10.56 -0.91 14.76
C TYR A 50 11.34 -1.08 13.45
N VAL A 51 12.54 -1.66 13.48
CA VAL A 51 13.29 -1.93 12.24
C VAL A 51 12.56 -2.94 11.38
N TYR A 52 12.11 -4.06 11.94
CA TYR A 52 11.52 -5.16 11.16
C TYR A 52 10.02 -5.03 10.95
N GLY A 53 9.32 -4.33 11.84
CA GLY A 53 7.88 -4.09 11.78
C GLY A 53 7.49 -2.75 11.15
N MET A 54 8.42 -1.83 10.91
CA MET A 54 8.09 -0.57 10.25
C MET A 54 9.02 -0.27 9.09
N ILE A 55 10.34 -0.27 9.31
CA ILE A 55 11.29 0.21 8.29
C ILE A 55 11.53 -0.84 7.21
N ARG A 56 11.84 -2.07 7.60
CA ARG A 56 12.27 -3.13 6.70
C ARG A 56 11.19 -3.54 5.70
N PRO A 57 9.90 -3.68 6.07
CA PRO A 57 8.85 -3.98 5.09
C PRO A 57 8.76 -2.94 3.97
N LEU A 58 9.15 -1.69 4.27
CA LEU A 58 9.16 -0.57 3.34
C LEU A 58 10.49 -0.41 2.58
N LEU A 59 11.52 -1.22 2.89
CA LEU A 59 12.81 -1.14 2.21
C LEU A 59 12.82 -2.03 0.96
N PRO A 60 13.38 -1.54 -0.16
CA PRO A 60 13.41 -2.25 -1.44
C PRO A 60 13.93 -3.69 -1.33
N TYR A 61 14.98 -3.91 -0.53
CA TYR A 61 15.64 -5.21 -0.41
C TYR A 61 14.80 -6.27 0.33
N ALA A 62 13.81 -5.86 1.12
CA ALA A 62 12.89 -6.78 1.78
C ALA A 62 11.77 -7.24 0.84
N VAL A 63 11.25 -6.33 0.01
CA VAL A 63 10.23 -6.61 -1.03
C VAL A 63 10.73 -7.68 -2.00
N TYR A 64 12.00 -7.65 -2.41
CA TYR A 64 12.56 -8.67 -3.31
C TYR A 64 12.88 -10.03 -2.65
N ASN A 65 13.11 -10.08 -1.34
CA ASN A 65 13.62 -11.28 -0.66
C ASN A 65 12.58 -12.04 0.18
N GLN A 66 11.40 -11.46 0.41
CA GLN A 66 10.29 -12.20 1.00
C GLN A 66 9.55 -12.99 -0.08
N LYS A 67 10.14 -14.09 -0.55
CA LYS A 67 9.48 -15.17 -1.34
C LYS A 67 8.35 -14.71 -2.28
N GLY A 68 8.70 -13.84 -3.21
CA GLY A 68 7.90 -13.51 -4.40
C GLY A 68 7.24 -12.14 -4.33
N PRO A 69 7.00 -11.50 -5.50
CA PRO A 69 6.12 -10.34 -5.56
C PRO A 69 4.80 -10.67 -4.83
N THR A 70 4.10 -9.66 -4.29
CA THR A 70 2.65 -9.75 -4.03
C THR A 70 2.08 -10.63 -5.13
N PRO A 71 1.51 -11.83 -4.83
CA PRO A 71 1.30 -12.84 -5.84
C PRO A 71 0.61 -12.19 -7.03
N SER A 72 1.37 -12.02 -8.11
CA SER A 72 0.80 -11.54 -9.36
C SER A 72 -0.25 -12.58 -9.68
N ILE A 73 -1.51 -12.17 -9.62
CA ILE A 73 -2.61 -13.02 -10.04
C ILE A 73 -2.54 -13.01 -11.56
N SER A 74 -1.49 -13.60 -12.14
CA SER A 74 -1.39 -13.78 -13.58
C SER A 74 -2.30 -14.95 -13.93
N ASN A 75 -3.59 -14.67 -14.04
CA ASN A 75 -4.53 -15.64 -14.58
C ASN A 75 -4.65 -15.39 -16.08
N PHE A 76 -3.75 -16.02 -16.84
CA PHE A 76 -4.07 -16.36 -18.23
C PHE A 76 -5.37 -17.17 -18.23
N GLN A 77 -6.50 -16.56 -18.61
CA GLN A 77 -7.53 -17.11 -19.52
C GLN A 77 -8.80 -16.24 -19.60
N SER A 78 -9.03 -15.74 -20.84
CA SER A 78 -10.31 -15.51 -21.55
C SER A 78 -11.15 -14.25 -21.26
N PRO A 79 -11.87 -13.73 -22.29
CA PRO A 79 -12.41 -12.38 -22.31
C PRO A 79 -13.60 -12.23 -21.36
N GLY A 80 -13.58 -11.18 -20.53
CA GLY A 80 -14.69 -10.82 -19.65
C GLY A 80 -15.93 -10.32 -20.42
N PRO A 81 -17.13 -10.40 -19.81
CA PRO A 81 -18.38 -9.92 -20.38
C PRO A 81 -18.40 -8.38 -20.50
N ALA A 82 -19.34 -7.86 -21.30
CA ALA A 82 -19.48 -6.45 -21.63
C ALA A 82 -19.60 -5.54 -20.39
N LEU A 83 -19.09 -4.32 -20.53
CA LEU A 83 -18.92 -3.27 -19.49
C LEU A 83 -20.17 -2.91 -18.64
N ASP A 84 -21.36 -3.38 -19.01
CA ASP A 84 -22.63 -3.09 -18.31
C ASP A 84 -22.99 -4.19 -17.29
N ASP A 85 -22.52 -5.44 -17.51
CA ASP A 85 -22.69 -6.53 -16.54
C ASP A 85 -21.71 -6.40 -15.35
N THR A 86 -20.58 -5.70 -15.54
CA THR A 86 -19.54 -5.50 -14.52
C THR A 86 -19.98 -4.62 -13.36
N ALA A 87 -20.85 -3.63 -13.59
CA ALA A 87 -21.34 -2.76 -12.51
C ALA A 87 -22.20 -3.53 -11.49
N ARG A 88 -23.08 -4.43 -11.98
CA ARG A 88 -23.93 -5.28 -11.14
C ARG A 88 -23.12 -6.37 -10.43
N GLU A 89 -22.10 -6.92 -11.09
CA GLU A 89 -21.17 -7.88 -10.48
C GLU A 89 -20.33 -7.21 -9.39
N ALA A 90 -19.87 -5.97 -9.60
CA ALA A 90 -19.17 -5.19 -8.59
C ALA A 90 -20.05 -4.96 -7.35
N SER A 91 -21.32 -4.55 -7.52
CA SER A 91 -22.27 -4.41 -6.40
C SER A 91 -22.34 -5.66 -5.52
N TYR A 92 -22.46 -6.83 -6.15
CA TYR A 92 -22.58 -8.11 -5.45
C TYR A 92 -21.30 -8.50 -4.70
N LEU A 93 -20.13 -8.24 -5.29
CA LEU A 93 -18.84 -8.57 -4.69
C LEU A 93 -18.50 -7.69 -3.47
N LEU A 94 -19.03 -6.47 -3.40
CA LEU A 94 -18.78 -5.54 -2.29
C LEU A 94 -19.54 -5.88 -1.01
N GLU A 95 -20.65 -6.59 -1.11
CA GLU A 95 -21.41 -7.07 0.05
C GLU A 95 -20.72 -8.22 0.78
N ARG A 96 -19.63 -8.76 0.21
CA ARG A 96 -18.90 -9.92 0.74
C ARG A 96 -17.61 -9.50 1.43
N SER A 97 -17.43 -9.93 2.68
CA SER A 97 -16.20 -9.69 3.46
C SER A 97 -15.03 -10.63 3.12
N ASP A 98 -15.23 -11.58 2.20
CA ASP A 98 -14.31 -12.68 1.88
C ASP A 98 -13.88 -12.71 0.41
N ALA A 99 -13.71 -11.55 -0.21
CA ALA A 99 -13.29 -11.45 -1.62
C ALA A 99 -12.02 -12.27 -1.88
N THR A 100 -12.10 -13.15 -2.86
CA THR A 100 -10.93 -13.86 -3.39
C THR A 100 -9.97 -12.86 -4.04
N PRO A 101 -8.68 -13.19 -4.19
CA PRO A 101 -7.72 -12.30 -4.84
C PRO A 101 -8.19 -11.83 -6.23
N ARG A 102 -8.87 -12.70 -6.99
CA ARG A 102 -9.41 -12.38 -8.31
C ARG A 102 -10.57 -11.38 -8.23
N GLU A 103 -11.50 -11.58 -7.29
CA GLU A 103 -12.61 -10.65 -7.07
C GLU A 103 -12.09 -9.27 -6.62
N LEU A 104 -11.08 -9.24 -5.74
CA LEU A 104 -10.41 -8.00 -5.34
C LEU A 104 -9.78 -7.28 -6.54
N GLN A 105 -9.09 -8.01 -7.42
CA GLN A 105 -8.51 -7.44 -8.64
C GLN A 105 -9.60 -6.86 -9.56
N GLN A 106 -10.69 -7.58 -9.78
CA GLN A 106 -11.81 -7.09 -10.61
C GLN A 106 -12.45 -5.84 -10.02
N LEU A 107 -12.73 -5.82 -8.72
CA LEU A 107 -13.26 -4.64 -8.02
C LEU A 107 -12.33 -3.44 -8.14
N THR A 108 -11.04 -3.66 -7.95
CA THR A 108 -10.01 -2.61 -8.03
C THR A 108 -9.91 -2.04 -9.44
N LEU A 109 -9.90 -2.90 -10.46
CA LEU A 109 -9.92 -2.49 -11.86
C LEU A 109 -11.15 -1.64 -12.18
N ILE A 110 -12.35 -2.09 -11.80
CA ILE A 110 -13.60 -1.34 -12.05
C ILE A 110 -13.54 0.04 -11.38
N ARG A 111 -13.12 0.09 -10.12
CA ARG A 111 -12.97 1.35 -9.37
C ARG A 111 -12.00 2.30 -10.06
N ASP A 112 -10.88 1.77 -10.55
CA ASP A 112 -9.80 2.54 -11.18
C ASP A 112 -10.02 2.74 -12.69
N ASN A 113 -11.26 2.53 -13.19
CA ASN A 113 -11.64 2.69 -14.59
C ASN A 113 -10.78 1.83 -15.55
N CYS A 114 -10.49 0.61 -15.13
CA CYS A 114 -9.65 -0.37 -15.79
C CYS A 114 -8.30 0.21 -16.22
N ALA A 115 -7.72 1.09 -15.41
CA ALA A 115 -6.50 1.81 -15.76
C ALA A 115 -5.51 1.85 -14.59
N CYS A 116 -4.22 1.97 -14.91
CA CYS A 116 -3.21 2.32 -13.93
C CYS A 116 -3.53 3.71 -13.35
N VAL A 117 -3.67 3.82 -12.03
CA VAL A 117 -4.01 5.10 -11.38
C VAL A 117 -2.94 6.16 -11.63
N PHE A 118 -1.67 5.75 -11.68
CA PHE A 118 -0.53 6.65 -11.87
C PHE A 118 -0.35 7.14 -13.29
N THR A 119 -0.62 6.32 -14.31
CA THR A 119 -0.34 6.67 -15.72
C THR A 119 -1.59 6.94 -16.53
N GLY A 120 -2.72 6.36 -16.16
CA GLY A 120 -3.96 6.37 -16.95
C GLY A 120 -3.98 5.38 -18.10
N ASP A 121 -2.93 4.56 -18.24
CA ASP A 121 -2.88 3.49 -19.24
C ASP A 121 -3.90 2.42 -18.91
N LEU A 122 -4.63 1.96 -19.94
CA LEU A 122 -5.69 0.97 -19.78
C LEU A 122 -5.09 -0.42 -19.58
N ASP A 123 -5.74 -1.22 -18.75
CA ASP A 123 -5.37 -2.61 -18.55
C ASP A 123 -5.70 -3.45 -19.80
N TYR A 124 -4.66 -4.10 -20.32
CA TYR A 124 -4.74 -4.90 -21.54
C TYR A 124 -5.71 -6.08 -21.41
N ASP A 125 -5.77 -6.75 -20.25
CA ASP A 125 -6.58 -7.95 -20.07
C ASP A 125 -8.08 -7.63 -19.93
N THR A 126 -8.42 -6.40 -19.50
CA THR A 126 -9.82 -5.95 -19.44
C THR A 126 -10.41 -5.60 -20.80
N LEU A 127 -9.58 -5.25 -21.77
CA LEU A 127 -10.03 -4.92 -23.12
C LEU A 127 -10.10 -6.19 -23.96
N GLY A 128 -11.29 -6.51 -24.47
CA GLY A 128 -11.41 -7.50 -25.54
C GLY A 128 -10.54 -7.12 -26.73
N GLN A 129 -10.05 -8.12 -27.47
CA GLN A 129 -9.10 -7.92 -28.58
C GLN A 129 -9.57 -6.86 -29.60
N GLU A 130 -10.87 -6.83 -29.92
CA GLU A 130 -11.47 -5.84 -30.83
C GLU A 130 -11.44 -4.41 -30.27
N ALA A 131 -11.63 -4.24 -28.96
CA ALA A 131 -11.58 -2.94 -28.29
C ALA A 131 -10.13 -2.43 -28.21
N ALA A 132 -9.17 -3.32 -27.94
CA ALA A 132 -7.74 -2.99 -27.97
C ALA A 132 -7.31 -2.53 -29.38
N GLU A 133 -7.71 -3.26 -30.43
CA GLU A 133 -7.44 -2.88 -31.83
C GLU A 133 -8.06 -1.53 -32.18
N ALA A 134 -9.27 -1.23 -31.68
CA ALA A 134 -9.92 0.07 -31.88
C ALA A 134 -9.19 1.22 -31.17
N VAL A 135 -8.71 1.02 -29.93
CA VAL A 135 -7.92 2.03 -29.19
C VAL A 135 -6.64 2.37 -29.98
N PHE A 136 -5.94 1.36 -30.49
CA PHE A 136 -4.76 1.55 -31.34
C PHE A 136 -5.10 2.24 -32.66
N ALA A 137 -6.17 1.83 -33.33
CA ALA A 137 -6.57 2.39 -34.62
C ALA A 137 -6.99 3.85 -34.53
N LEU A 138 -7.56 4.27 -33.39
CA LEU A 138 -8.04 5.63 -33.16
C LEU A 138 -6.95 6.60 -32.68
N ASN A 139 -5.72 6.14 -32.44
CA ASN A 139 -4.65 6.93 -31.81
C ASN A 139 -5.16 7.71 -30.59
N LEU A 140 -5.97 7.06 -29.74
CA LEU A 140 -6.29 7.65 -28.46
C LEU A 140 -4.97 7.83 -27.70
N ASP A 141 -4.79 8.97 -27.02
CA ASP A 141 -3.61 9.23 -26.16
C ASP A 141 -3.48 8.23 -24.98
N GLN A 142 -4.34 7.20 -24.94
CA GLN A 142 -4.34 6.12 -23.97
C GLN A 142 -3.51 4.95 -24.49
N SER A 143 -2.45 4.62 -23.78
CA SER A 143 -1.67 3.41 -24.05
C SER A 143 -2.25 2.20 -23.31
N LEU A 144 -1.93 1.00 -23.79
CA LEU A 144 -2.30 -0.25 -23.14
C LEU A 144 -1.12 -0.79 -22.32
N THR A 145 -1.41 -1.30 -21.12
CA THR A 145 -0.41 -1.87 -20.23
C THR A 145 -0.96 -3.06 -19.45
N LEU A 146 -0.08 -3.86 -18.86
CA LEU A 146 -0.50 -4.83 -17.84
C LEU A 146 -0.54 -4.10 -16.49
N THR A 147 -1.64 -4.29 -15.77
CA THR A 147 -1.78 -3.73 -14.44
C THR A 147 -1.81 -4.79 -13.36
N HIS A 148 -1.43 -4.38 -12.16
CA HIS A 148 -1.37 -5.21 -10.98
C HIS A 148 -2.07 -4.52 -9.81
N VAL A 149 -2.54 -5.34 -8.86
CA VAL A 149 -3.07 -4.86 -7.58
C VAL A 149 -1.90 -4.51 -6.67
N ALA A 150 -1.67 -3.22 -6.48
CA ALA A 150 -0.71 -2.66 -5.53
C ALA A 150 -1.41 -2.42 -4.19
N HIS A 151 -0.87 -2.97 -3.11
CA HIS A 151 -1.42 -2.74 -1.76
C HIS A 151 -0.81 -1.47 -1.17
N ILE A 152 -1.64 -0.62 -0.55
CA ILE A 152 -1.20 0.58 0.20
C ILE A 152 -0.48 0.12 1.48
N ILE A 153 -1.12 -0.78 2.24
CA ILE A 153 -0.54 -1.47 3.38
C ILE A 153 -0.21 -2.90 2.93
N SER A 154 1.07 -3.14 2.66
CA SER A 154 1.58 -4.42 2.14
C SER A 154 1.18 -5.62 3.02
N GLN A 155 0.85 -6.75 2.40
CA GLN A 155 0.62 -8.02 3.11
C GLN A 155 1.85 -8.50 3.89
N SER A 156 3.06 -8.13 3.47
CA SER A 156 4.29 -8.42 4.23
C SER A 156 4.22 -7.90 5.67
N LEU A 157 3.39 -6.88 5.91
CA LEU A 157 3.15 -6.31 7.21
C LEU A 157 2.34 -7.21 8.15
N SER A 158 1.70 -8.27 7.65
CA SER A 158 1.05 -9.29 8.47
C SER A 158 1.99 -10.42 8.90
N SER A 159 3.23 -10.44 8.41
CA SER A 159 4.20 -11.47 8.78
C SER A 159 4.74 -11.23 10.19
N GLY A 160 4.95 -12.33 10.94
CA GLY A 160 5.47 -12.25 12.30
C GLY A 160 6.89 -11.71 12.37
N ILE A 161 7.14 -10.77 13.30
CA ILE A 161 8.49 -10.27 13.59
C ILE A 161 9.27 -11.38 14.32
N ARG A 162 10.38 -11.81 13.72
CA ARG A 162 11.24 -12.88 14.25
C ARG A 162 12.64 -12.36 14.56
N GLY A 163 13.41 -13.13 15.33
CA GLY A 163 14.83 -12.86 15.59
C GLY A 163 15.11 -12.02 16.84
N MET A 164 14.16 -11.99 17.78
CA MET A 164 14.35 -11.42 19.12
C MET A 164 14.74 -12.53 20.12
N SER A 165 15.32 -12.14 21.26
CA SER A 165 15.50 -13.05 22.39
C SER A 165 14.15 -13.47 22.99
N ASP A 166 14.11 -14.56 23.76
CA ASP A 166 12.87 -15.02 24.41
C ASP A 166 12.29 -14.00 25.40
N THR A 167 13.16 -13.18 26.02
CA THR A 167 12.74 -12.11 26.93
C THR A 167 12.06 -10.98 26.15
N ALA A 168 12.73 -10.48 25.10
CA ALA A 168 12.18 -9.43 24.24
C ALA A 168 10.92 -9.89 23.49
N GLN A 169 10.91 -11.12 22.97
CA GLN A 169 9.76 -11.69 22.26
C GLN A 169 8.51 -11.78 23.16
N ARG A 170 8.68 -12.12 24.44
CA ARG A 170 7.58 -12.12 25.42
C ARG A 170 7.11 -10.71 25.76
N LYS A 171 8.03 -9.76 25.97
CA LYS A 171 7.70 -8.37 26.29
C LYS A 171 6.95 -7.69 25.13
N PHE A 172 7.38 -7.92 23.90
CA PHE A 172 6.81 -7.31 22.69
C PHE A 172 5.92 -8.27 21.91
N ALA A 173 5.26 -9.20 22.60
CA ALA A 173 4.29 -10.10 21.98
C ALA A 173 3.11 -9.33 21.33
N TRP A 174 2.85 -8.10 21.78
CA TRP A 174 1.89 -7.19 21.16
C TRP A 174 2.28 -6.85 19.71
N ALA A 175 3.58 -6.72 19.41
CA ALA A 175 4.13 -6.42 18.09
C ALA A 175 4.20 -7.66 17.19
N SER A 176 3.10 -8.42 17.18
CA SER A 176 2.98 -9.68 16.46
C SER A 176 3.04 -9.51 14.95
N THR A 177 2.68 -8.34 14.42
CA THR A 177 2.72 -7.99 13.01
C THR A 177 3.23 -6.55 12.83
N ALA A 178 3.76 -6.27 11.65
CA ALA A 178 4.21 -4.94 11.27
C ALA A 178 3.05 -3.92 11.21
N ALA A 179 1.84 -4.38 10.88
CA ALA A 179 0.62 -3.54 10.92
C ALA A 179 0.36 -3.00 12.34
N VAL A 180 0.46 -3.85 13.37
CA VAL A 180 0.29 -3.40 14.77
C VAL A 180 1.39 -2.40 15.17
N VAL A 181 2.63 -2.62 14.71
CA VAL A 181 3.73 -1.66 14.95
C VAL A 181 3.45 -0.31 14.30
N LEU A 182 2.93 -0.31 13.07
CA LEU A 182 2.51 0.90 12.36
C LEU A 182 1.36 1.61 13.08
N GLU A 183 0.33 0.90 13.54
CA GLU A 183 -0.77 1.48 14.33
C GLU A 183 -0.24 2.14 15.60
N CYS A 184 0.61 1.45 16.37
CA CYS A 184 1.23 2.00 17.57
C CYS A 184 2.10 3.23 17.28
N PHE A 185 2.85 3.23 16.17
CA PHE A 185 3.71 4.35 15.81
C PHE A 185 2.92 5.57 15.34
N SER A 186 1.84 5.31 14.61
CA SER A 186 1.11 6.35 13.90
C SER A 186 -0.09 6.91 14.66
N GLY A 187 -0.62 6.14 15.61
CA GLY A 187 -1.91 6.43 16.24
C GLY A 187 -3.12 6.21 15.32
N PHE A 188 -2.94 5.66 14.11
CA PHE A 188 -4.07 5.25 13.27
C PHE A 188 -4.50 3.81 13.60
N SER A 189 -5.78 3.49 13.39
CA SER A 189 -6.30 2.12 13.49
C SER A 189 -6.61 1.61 12.08
N ALA A 190 -5.82 0.64 11.60
CA ALA A 190 -6.04 0.00 10.30
C ALA A 190 -7.40 -0.67 10.29
N LEU A 191 -7.80 -1.31 11.39
CA LEU A 191 -9.12 -1.93 11.53
C LEU A 191 -10.26 -0.93 11.39
N ALA A 192 -10.12 0.26 11.99
CA ALA A 192 -11.14 1.30 11.87
C ALA A 192 -11.28 1.86 10.44
N ILE A 193 -10.20 1.82 9.66
CA ILE A 193 -10.17 2.35 8.29
C ILE A 193 -10.57 1.27 7.28
N LEU A 194 -10.01 0.06 7.39
CA LEU A 194 -10.17 -1.03 6.42
C LEU A 194 -11.31 -2.00 6.75
N GLY A 195 -11.88 -1.91 7.95
CA GLY A 195 -12.92 -2.80 8.43
C GLY A 195 -12.45 -4.25 8.63
N GLU A 196 -13.42 -5.17 8.73
CA GLU A 196 -13.16 -6.60 8.99
C GLU A 196 -12.42 -7.30 7.84
N ALA A 197 -12.53 -6.78 6.61
CA ALA A 197 -11.81 -7.27 5.43
C ALA A 197 -10.28 -7.06 5.51
N ASN A 198 -9.82 -6.25 6.48
CA ASN A 198 -8.40 -6.05 6.80
C ASN A 198 -7.58 -5.68 5.54
N LEU A 199 -6.47 -6.38 5.28
CA LEU A 199 -5.55 -6.06 4.17
C LEU A 199 -6.11 -6.41 2.78
N GLN A 200 -7.17 -7.21 2.68
CA GLN A 200 -7.81 -7.61 1.42
C GLN A 200 -9.00 -6.71 1.05
N SER A 201 -9.05 -5.51 1.63
CA SER A 201 -10.08 -4.51 1.32
C SER A 201 -9.73 -3.75 0.03
N PRO A 202 -10.71 -3.45 -0.85
CA PRO A 202 -10.53 -2.50 -1.96
C PRO A 202 -9.94 -1.16 -1.51
N LEU A 203 -10.26 -0.71 -0.28
CA LEU A 203 -9.70 0.49 0.36
C LEU A 203 -8.17 0.46 0.51
N ASN A 204 -7.59 -0.75 0.56
CA ASN A 204 -6.17 -0.96 0.78
C ASN A 204 -5.40 -1.26 -0.52
N VAL A 205 -6.06 -1.20 -1.68
CA VAL A 205 -5.43 -1.56 -2.95
C VAL A 205 -5.69 -0.55 -4.05
N MET A 206 -4.84 -0.55 -5.07
CA MET A 206 -4.99 0.23 -6.29
C MET A 206 -4.39 -0.49 -7.49
N THR A 207 -4.82 -0.08 -8.67
CA THR A 207 -4.35 -0.59 -9.95
C THR A 207 -3.11 0.18 -10.39
N ALA A 208 -2.00 -0.51 -10.57
CA ALA A 208 -0.74 0.11 -10.99
C ALA A 208 -0.03 -0.75 -12.04
N SER A 209 0.57 -0.10 -13.05
CA SER A 209 1.50 -0.75 -13.98
C SER A 209 2.85 -1.03 -13.32
N ASP A 210 3.67 -1.88 -13.94
CA ASP A 210 4.91 -2.40 -13.35
C ASP A 210 5.84 -1.34 -12.73
N ALA A 211 6.12 -0.26 -13.46
CA ALA A 211 7.06 0.76 -13.03
C ALA A 211 6.53 1.59 -11.83
N PRO A 212 5.35 2.22 -11.91
CA PRO A 212 4.75 2.90 -10.75
C PRO A 212 4.55 1.97 -9.54
N HIS A 213 4.12 0.72 -9.75
CA HIS A 213 3.95 -0.25 -8.68
C HIS A 213 5.28 -0.50 -7.95
N THR A 214 6.35 -0.77 -8.70
CA THR A 214 7.69 -0.98 -8.13
C THR A 214 8.18 0.24 -7.36
N LEU A 215 7.95 1.44 -7.88
CA LEU A 215 8.38 2.68 -7.23
C LEU A 215 7.57 2.97 -5.97
N PHE A 216 6.27 2.66 -5.96
CA PHE A 216 5.40 2.80 -4.80
C PHE A 216 5.79 1.82 -3.68
N ASP A 217 6.02 0.55 -4.00
CA ASP A 217 6.48 -0.48 -3.05
C ASP A 217 7.81 -0.13 -2.37
N ARG A 218 8.66 0.64 -3.06
CA ARG A 218 9.96 1.10 -2.57
C ARG A 218 9.89 2.42 -1.81
N LEU A 219 8.71 3.03 -1.72
CA LEU A 219 8.51 4.42 -1.28
C LEU A 219 9.35 5.45 -2.04
N ASP A 220 9.74 5.13 -3.28
CA ASP A 220 10.28 6.12 -4.22
C ASP A 220 9.14 7.00 -4.76
N LEU A 221 7.89 6.50 -4.73
CA LEU A 221 6.64 7.24 -4.91
C LEU A 221 5.76 7.11 -3.66
N TRP A 222 5.03 8.16 -3.32
CA TRP A 222 3.98 8.13 -2.30
C TRP A 222 2.89 9.16 -2.59
N LEU A 223 1.77 9.04 -1.87
CA LEU A 223 0.61 9.88 -2.05
C LEU A 223 0.43 10.83 -0.87
N VAL A 224 0.10 12.08 -1.16
CA VAL A 224 -0.25 13.10 -0.15
C VAL A 224 -1.63 13.66 -0.50
N PRO A 225 -2.55 13.83 0.47
CA PRO A 225 -3.85 14.43 0.18
C PRO A 225 -3.69 15.80 -0.49
N ALA A 226 -4.28 15.94 -1.68
CA ALA A 226 -4.25 17.18 -2.43
C ALA A 226 -5.06 18.25 -1.69
N LYS A 227 -4.67 19.52 -1.85
CA LYS A 227 -5.35 20.65 -1.23
C LYS A 227 -5.73 21.69 -2.26
N ASP A 228 -6.89 22.32 -2.06
CA ASP A 228 -7.33 23.44 -2.87
C ASP A 228 -6.53 24.73 -2.55
N GLU A 229 -6.84 25.81 -3.27
CA GLU A 229 -6.19 27.13 -3.07
C GLU A 229 -6.35 27.68 -1.64
N ARG A 230 -7.31 27.17 -0.86
CA ARG A 230 -7.59 27.57 0.53
C ARG A 230 -6.95 26.62 1.55
N GLY A 231 -6.26 25.59 1.10
CA GLY A 231 -5.63 24.57 1.94
C GLY A 231 -6.59 23.48 2.44
N ALA A 232 -7.82 23.43 1.94
CA ALA A 232 -8.78 22.37 2.27
C ALA A 232 -8.44 21.10 1.47
N VAL A 233 -8.55 19.93 2.11
CA VAL A 233 -8.30 18.65 1.45
C VAL A 233 -9.36 18.41 0.37
N ILE A 234 -8.91 18.09 -0.84
CA ILE A 234 -9.77 17.69 -1.95
C ILE A 234 -10.09 16.20 -1.77
N PRO A 235 -11.38 15.81 -1.66
CA PRO A 235 -11.76 14.42 -1.49
C PRO A 235 -11.20 13.52 -2.59
N ASP A 236 -10.68 12.36 -2.19
CA ASP A 236 -10.17 11.30 -3.05
C ASP A 236 -9.07 11.69 -4.05
N THR A 237 -8.52 12.90 -3.93
CA THR A 237 -7.45 13.43 -4.79
C THR A 237 -6.14 13.48 -4.03
N TYR A 238 -5.07 13.02 -4.68
CA TYR A 238 -3.76 12.90 -4.07
C TYR A 238 -2.67 13.41 -5.01
N ASP A 239 -1.78 14.22 -4.46
CA ASP A 239 -0.55 14.62 -5.14
C ASP A 239 0.44 13.44 -5.10
N VAL A 240 0.98 13.10 -6.27
CA VAL A 240 1.98 12.05 -6.42
C VAL A 240 3.34 12.65 -6.11
N CYS A 241 3.85 12.31 -4.94
CA CYS A 241 5.15 12.74 -4.48
C CYS A 241 6.20 11.68 -4.79
N HIS A 242 7.45 12.10 -4.88
CA HIS A 242 8.55 11.20 -5.24
C HIS A 242 9.85 11.54 -4.53
N GLY A 243 10.70 10.52 -4.37
CA GLY A 243 12.01 10.65 -3.74
C GLY A 243 12.96 11.48 -4.59
N ALA A 244 14.00 12.04 -3.96
CA ALA A 244 15.03 12.80 -4.66
C ALA A 244 15.85 11.95 -5.67
N SER A 245 15.74 10.62 -5.58
CA SER A 245 16.30 9.64 -6.52
C SER A 245 15.63 9.67 -7.90
N LEU A 246 14.38 10.14 -7.99
CA LEU A 246 13.61 10.20 -9.23
C LEU A 246 13.68 11.60 -9.85
N SER A 247 14.21 11.67 -11.07
CA SER A 247 14.23 12.91 -11.85
C SER A 247 12.88 13.15 -12.56
N PRO A 248 12.53 14.42 -12.84
CA PRO A 248 11.32 14.74 -13.63
C PRO A 248 11.31 14.10 -15.03
N GLN A 249 12.48 13.82 -15.61
CA GLN A 249 12.57 13.11 -16.89
C GLN A 249 12.14 11.64 -16.76
N GLN A 250 12.52 10.95 -15.67
CA GLN A 250 12.10 9.58 -15.42
C GLN A 250 10.59 9.50 -15.18
N LEU A 251 10.02 10.43 -14.41
CA LEU A 251 8.57 10.48 -14.19
C LEU A 251 7.79 10.62 -15.51
N ARG A 252 8.24 11.52 -16.39
CA ARG A 252 7.66 11.67 -17.74
C ARG A 252 7.83 10.44 -18.61
N MET A 253 8.99 9.77 -18.53
CA MET A 253 9.24 8.53 -19.27
C MET A 253 8.32 7.39 -18.83
N PHE A 254 7.95 7.35 -17.54
CA PHE A 254 6.99 6.40 -17.00
C PHE A 254 5.55 6.90 -17.06
N HIS A 255 5.28 8.06 -17.69
CA HIS A 255 3.96 8.67 -17.76
C HIS A 255 3.28 8.88 -16.40
N ILE A 256 4.05 9.04 -15.32
CA ILE A 256 3.50 9.24 -13.98
C ILE A 256 2.85 10.63 -13.89
N LYS A 257 1.56 10.67 -13.58
CA LYS A 257 0.78 11.88 -13.32
C LYS A 257 1.26 12.56 -12.04
N GLU A 258 1.22 13.89 -12.02
CA GLU A 258 1.53 14.68 -10.83
C GLU A 258 0.43 14.57 -9.75
N GLN A 259 -0.80 14.24 -10.16
CA GLN A 259 -1.95 14.09 -9.29
C GLN A 259 -2.82 12.95 -9.78
N ILE A 260 -3.37 12.18 -8.84
CA ILE A 260 -4.33 11.11 -9.10
C ILE A 260 -5.62 11.35 -8.32
N SER A 261 -6.69 10.68 -8.75
CA SER A 261 -7.92 10.64 -7.95
C SER A 261 -8.46 9.23 -7.98
N PHE A 262 -8.76 8.71 -6.79
CA PHE A 262 -9.54 7.48 -6.67
C PHE A 262 -11.00 7.83 -6.88
N ARG A 263 -11.71 6.99 -7.61
CA ARG A 263 -13.15 7.19 -7.75
C ARG A 263 -13.84 6.42 -6.65
N THR A 264 -14.78 7.09 -5.99
CA THR A 264 -15.85 6.36 -5.34
C THR A 264 -16.74 5.77 -6.42
N ALA A 265 -16.59 4.49 -6.71
CA ALA A 265 -17.61 3.82 -7.52
C ALA A 265 -18.84 3.60 -6.61
N THR A 266 -20.05 3.80 -7.10
CA THR A 266 -21.25 3.48 -6.30
C THR A 266 -22.07 2.45 -7.00
N ALA A 267 -22.06 1.25 -6.43
CA ALA A 267 -23.04 0.23 -6.66
C ALA A 267 -24.31 0.62 -5.87
N ASP A 268 -25.30 1.21 -6.55
CA ASP A 268 -26.63 1.49 -5.95
C ASP A 268 -26.67 2.52 -4.80
N GLY A 269 -25.67 3.40 -4.71
CA GLY A 269 -25.53 4.39 -3.63
C GLY A 269 -24.63 3.93 -2.48
N THR A 270 -24.09 2.72 -2.53
CA THR A 270 -23.04 2.24 -1.62
C THR A 270 -21.68 2.66 -2.14
N ILE A 271 -20.97 3.45 -1.35
CA ILE A 271 -19.63 4.00 -1.61
C ILE A 271 -18.60 2.85 -1.70
N ILE A 272 -18.04 2.63 -2.89
CA ILE A 272 -16.78 1.91 -3.13
C ILE A 272 -15.67 2.93 -2.89
N CYS A 273 -15.38 3.21 -1.63
CA CYS A 273 -14.10 3.81 -1.27
C CYS A 273 -13.10 2.65 -1.14
#